data_AF-A0A3B1DX60-F1
#
_entry.id   AF-A0A3B1DX60-F1
#
_cell.length_a   1.000
_cell.length_b   1.000
_cell.length_c   1.000
_cell.angle_alpha   90.00
_cell.angle_beta   90.00
_cell.angle_gamma   90.00
#
_symmetry.space_group_name_H-M   'P 1'
#
loop_
_entity.id
_entity.type
_entity.pdbx_description
1 polymer ?
#
loop_
_entity_poly.entity_id
_entity_poly.type
_entity_poly.pdbx_seq_one_letter_code
_entity_poly.pdbx_strand_id
1 'polypeptide(L)'
;TTFGKHAPHIPVSSIKSMMGHLIQAAGVVECITCIQAIRTGLLPPTMNLHQPDPELDLDYIPNTARDCRETGGVRACLSNSFGFGGQNDTVIVRRFD
;
A
#
# COMPACT_ATOMS: atom_id res chain seq x y z
N THR A 1 14.43 -1.02 12.45
CA THR A 1 13.51 -1.61 11.45
C THR A 1 13.90 -1.12 10.06
N THR A 2 13.49 -1.82 8.99
CA THR A 2 13.97 -1.63 7.60
C THR A 2 13.94 -0.20 7.10
N PHE A 3 12.89 0.58 7.41
CA PHE A 3 12.73 1.96 6.95
C PHE A 3 13.15 3.03 7.98
N GLY A 4 13.39 2.64 9.24
CA GLY A 4 13.81 3.56 10.31
C GLY A 4 13.01 4.87 10.35
N LYS A 5 13.73 6.01 10.40
CA LYS A 5 13.15 7.36 10.43
C LYS A 5 12.32 7.75 9.20
N HIS A 6 12.41 6.97 8.11
CA HIS A 6 11.64 7.25 6.90
C HIS A 6 10.23 6.65 6.96
N ALA A 7 9.95 5.71 7.87
CA ALA A 7 8.68 5.00 7.91
C ALA A 7 7.44 5.91 7.95
N PRO A 8 7.38 6.99 8.77
CA PRO A 8 6.22 7.88 8.79
C PRO A 8 5.98 8.67 7.50
N HIS A 9 6.98 8.72 6.60
CA HIS A 9 6.91 9.44 5.34
C HIS A 9 6.63 8.54 4.13
N ILE A 10 6.50 7.23 4.35
CA ILE A 10 6.16 6.27 3.29
C ILE A 10 4.63 6.11 3.29
N PRO A 11 3.95 6.41 2.17
CA PRO A 11 2.52 6.21 2.07
C PRO A 11 2.19 4.71 2.12
N VAL A 12 1.20 4.34 2.93
CA VAL A 12 0.70 2.97 3.12
C VAL A 12 -0.80 2.95 2.83
N SER A 13 -1.27 1.88 2.20
CA SER A 13 -2.71 1.68 1.98
C SER A 13 -3.07 0.20 2.09
N SER A 14 -4.34 -0.10 2.33
CA SER A 14 -4.86 -1.46 2.33
C SER A 14 -6.09 -1.59 1.43
N ILE A 15 -5.97 -2.33 0.34
CA ILE A 15 -7.11 -2.59 -0.57
C ILE A 15 -8.22 -3.42 0.07
N LYS A 16 -7.92 -4.10 1.20
CA LYS A 16 -8.89 -4.89 1.95
C LYS A 16 -10.02 -4.00 2.49
N SER A 17 -9.79 -2.70 2.68
CA SER A 17 -10.83 -1.76 3.08
C SER A 17 -11.94 -1.59 2.03
N MET A 18 -11.65 -1.92 0.76
CA MET A 18 -12.57 -1.78 -0.37
C MET A 18 -13.12 -3.13 -0.85
N MET A 19 -12.25 -4.14 -0.92
CA MET A 19 -12.58 -5.44 -1.53
C MET A 19 -12.76 -6.57 -0.51
N GLY A 20 -12.56 -6.29 0.78
CA GLY A 20 -12.46 -7.32 1.81
C GLY A 20 -11.19 -8.15 1.68
N HIS A 21 -11.07 -9.18 2.51
CA HIS A 21 -9.93 -10.09 2.46
C HIS A 21 -10.20 -11.25 1.48
N LEU A 22 -9.54 -11.19 0.33
CA LEU A 22 -9.69 -12.18 -0.75
C LEU A 22 -8.91 -13.49 -0.53
N ILE A 23 -8.48 -13.78 0.70
CA ILE A 23 -7.70 -14.97 1.10
C ILE A 23 -6.54 -15.23 0.12
N GLN A 24 -6.64 -16.29 -0.69
CA GLN A 24 -5.60 -16.73 -1.63
C GLN A 24 -5.32 -15.70 -2.73
N ALA A 25 -6.33 -14.90 -3.11
CA ALA A 25 -6.19 -13.89 -4.15
C ALA A 25 -5.70 -12.54 -3.63
N ALA A 26 -5.55 -12.35 -2.31
CA ALA A 26 -5.14 -11.06 -1.74
C ALA A 26 -3.80 -10.59 -2.31
N GLY A 27 -2.78 -11.46 -2.34
CA GLY A 27 -1.44 -11.09 -2.80
C GLY A 27 -1.39 -10.67 -4.28
N VAL A 28 -2.12 -11.35 -5.17
CA VAL A 28 -2.14 -10.99 -6.60
C VAL A 28 -2.88 -9.67 -6.85
N VAL A 29 -4.00 -9.43 -6.14
CA VAL A 29 -4.73 -8.17 -6.28
C VAL A 29 -3.90 -7.00 -5.72
N GLU A 30 -3.22 -7.18 -4.59
CA GLU A 30 -2.28 -6.17 -4.05
C GLU A 30 -1.14 -5.86 -5.03
N CYS A 31 -0.57 -6.88 -5.67
CA CYS A 31 0.46 -6.71 -6.69
C CYS A 31 -0.07 -5.93 -7.92
N ILE A 32 -1.26 -6.29 -8.42
CA ILE A 32 -1.92 -5.56 -9.51
C ILE A 32 -2.15 -4.10 -9.11
N THR A 33 -2.62 -3.83 -7.90
CA THR A 33 -2.82 -2.47 -7.40
C THR A 33 -1.51 -1.68 -7.34
N CYS A 34 -0.43 -2.30 -6.86
CA CYS A 34 0.92 -1.69 -6.88
C CYS A 34 1.34 -1.30 -8.29
N ILE A 35 1.14 -2.18 -9.28
CA ILE A 35 1.45 -1.90 -10.68
C ILE A 35 0.57 -0.75 -11.22
N GLN A 36 -0.71 -0.71 -10.88
CA GLN A 36 -1.60 0.39 -11.29
C GLN A 36 -1.19 1.71 -10.65
N ALA A 37 -0.77 1.72 -9.39
CA ALA A 37 -0.25 2.91 -8.72
C ALA A 37 0.99 3.46 -9.43
N ILE A 38 1.93 2.58 -9.81
CA ILE A 38 3.11 2.94 -10.61
C ILE A 38 2.72 3.52 -11.98
N ARG A 39 1.78 2.88 -12.67
CA ARG A 39 1.36 3.28 -14.03
C ARG A 39 0.60 4.60 -14.06
N THR A 40 -0.22 4.86 -13.05
CA THR A 40 -1.14 6.02 -13.03
C THR A 40 -0.61 7.18 -12.19
N GLY A 41 0.35 6.93 -11.29
CA GLY A 41 0.78 7.91 -10.30
C GLY A 41 -0.26 8.16 -9.19
N LEU A 42 -1.30 7.32 -9.10
CA LEU A 42 -2.36 7.44 -8.09
C LEU A 42 -2.19 6.35 -7.02
N LEU A 43 -2.03 6.75 -5.77
CA LEU A 43 -2.02 5.84 -4.64
C LEU A 43 -3.45 5.60 -4.15
N PRO A 44 -3.90 4.35 -3.99
CA PRO A 44 -5.25 4.05 -3.54
C PRO A 44 -5.44 4.44 -2.07
N PRO A 45 -6.67 4.81 -1.66
CA PRO A 45 -6.96 5.10 -0.27
C PRO A 45 -7.11 3.82 0.56
N THR A 46 -6.90 3.96 1.87
CA THR A 46 -7.52 3.11 2.88
C THR A 46 -8.90 3.69 3.21
N MET A 47 -9.95 3.02 2.74
CA MET A 47 -11.35 3.43 2.95
C MET A 47 -11.82 3.14 4.37
N ASN A 48 -12.89 3.81 4.80
CA ASN A 48 -13.54 3.64 6.11
C ASN A 48 -12.65 4.00 7.31
N LEU A 49 -11.59 4.78 7.09
CA LEU A 49 -10.67 5.22 8.14
C LEU A 49 -11.13 6.58 8.68
N HIS A 50 -12.07 6.57 9.63
CA HIS A 50 -12.64 7.79 10.22
C HIS A 50 -11.99 8.17 11.56
N GLN A 51 -11.55 7.16 12.31
CA GLN A 51 -10.95 7.33 13.63
C GLN A 51 -9.64 6.52 13.67
N PRO A 52 -8.53 7.11 13.20
CA PRO A 52 -7.24 6.43 13.22
C PRO A 52 -6.77 6.18 14.66
N ASP A 53 -6.07 5.07 14.87
CA ASP A 53 -5.51 4.72 16.16
C ASP A 53 -4.32 5.65 16.49
N PRO A 54 -4.30 6.32 17.66
CA PRO A 54 -3.22 7.24 18.03
C PRO A 54 -1.86 6.54 18.23
N GLU A 55 -1.81 5.22 18.41
CA GLU A 55 -0.57 4.46 18.52
C GLU A 55 0.06 4.14 17.15
N LEU A 56 -0.68 4.37 16.05
CA LEU A 56 -0.25 4.09 14.69
C LEU A 56 0.23 5.37 14.00
N ASP A 57 1.54 5.45 13.72
CA ASP A 57 2.25 6.68 13.32
C ASP A 57 2.64 6.73 11.82
N LEU A 58 2.06 5.86 10.99
CA LEU A 58 2.33 5.83 9.55
C LEU A 58 1.30 6.64 8.75
N ASP A 59 1.64 6.93 7.51
CA ASP A 59 0.78 7.64 6.57
C ASP A 59 -0.15 6.67 5.81
N TYR A 60 -1.34 6.40 6.35
CA TYR A 60 -2.28 5.39 5.86
C TYR A 60 -3.19 5.79 4.68
N ILE A 61 -2.99 6.96 4.05
CA ILE A 61 -3.82 7.49 2.94
C ILE A 61 -5.34 7.36 3.21
N PRO A 62 -5.94 8.16 4.11
CA PRO A 62 -7.34 7.97 4.52
C PRO A 62 -8.34 8.44 3.46
N ASN A 63 -9.28 7.56 3.08
CA ASN A 63 -10.53 7.81 2.35
C ASN A 63 -10.46 8.46 0.94
N THR A 64 -9.36 9.12 0.58
CA THR A 64 -9.18 9.80 -0.71
C THR A 64 -7.86 9.39 -1.32
N ALA A 65 -7.88 9.00 -2.60
CA ALA A 65 -6.67 8.63 -3.34
C ALA A 65 -5.69 9.81 -3.36
N ARG A 66 -4.38 9.51 -3.28
CA ARG A 66 -3.34 10.52 -3.38
C ARG A 66 -2.78 10.57 -4.80
N ASP A 67 -2.78 11.76 -5.38
CA ASP A 67 -2.16 12.01 -6.68
C ASP A 67 -0.69 12.41 -6.51
N CYS A 68 0.21 11.62 -7.09
CA CYS A 68 1.65 11.84 -7.06
C CYS A 68 2.22 12.25 -8.42
N ARG A 69 1.38 12.52 -9.44
CA ARG A 69 1.87 12.87 -10.79
C ARG A 69 2.75 14.11 -10.81
N GLU A 70 2.37 15.13 -10.04
CA GLU A 70 3.14 16.38 -9.89
C GLU A 70 4.35 16.25 -8.94
N THR A 71 4.45 15.16 -8.17
CA THR A 71 5.55 14.92 -7.21
C THR A 71 6.54 13.84 -7.68
N GLY A 72 6.61 13.60 -8.99
CA GLY A 72 7.55 12.64 -9.60
C GLY A 72 7.00 11.22 -9.78
N GLY A 73 5.69 11.02 -9.54
CA GLY A 73 4.98 9.76 -9.71
C GLY A 73 5.37 8.71 -8.67
N VAL A 74 5.03 7.45 -8.97
CA VAL A 74 5.33 6.29 -8.11
C VAL A 74 6.34 5.41 -8.84
N ARG A 75 7.57 5.33 -8.30
CA ARG A 75 8.66 4.56 -8.91
C ARG A 75 8.70 3.09 -8.48
N ALA A 76 8.32 2.82 -7.24
CA ALA A 76 8.33 1.49 -6.67
C ALA A 76 7.23 1.36 -5.62
N CYS A 77 6.71 0.16 -5.47
CA CYS A 77 5.75 -0.21 -4.45
C CYS A 77 6.18 -1.52 -3.82
N LEU A 78 5.84 -1.67 -2.54
CA LEU A 78 6.03 -2.89 -1.78
C LEU A 78 4.66 -3.43 -1.40
N SER A 79 4.37 -4.67 -1.76
CA SER A 79 3.24 -5.44 -1.24
C SER A 79 3.75 -6.38 -0.15
N ASN A 80 3.03 -6.42 0.97
CA ASN A 80 3.40 -7.22 2.13
C ASN A 80 2.20 -8.04 2.61
N SER A 81 2.37 -9.36 2.67
CA SER A 81 1.29 -10.31 2.98
C SER A 81 1.71 -11.26 4.08
N PHE A 82 0.76 -11.57 4.97
CA PHE A 82 0.94 -12.47 6.10
C PHE A 82 -0.15 -13.54 6.06
N GLY A 83 0.26 -14.79 5.91
CA GLY A 83 -0.60 -15.96 5.79
C GLY A 83 -0.69 -16.79 7.07
N PHE A 84 -1.71 -17.64 7.13
CA PHE A 84 -1.83 -18.64 8.19
C PHE A 84 -0.61 -19.57 8.21
N GLY A 85 -0.21 -20.01 9.40
CA GLY A 85 0.99 -20.84 9.59
C GLY A 85 2.30 -20.04 9.67
N GLY A 86 2.24 -18.70 9.71
CA GLY A 86 3.40 -17.84 9.93
C GLY A 86 4.22 -17.53 8.67
N GLN A 87 3.65 -17.75 7.49
CA GLN A 87 4.27 -17.41 6.21
C GLN A 87 4.13 -15.91 5.95
N ASN A 88 5.25 -15.23 5.73
CA ASN A 88 5.31 -13.81 5.49
C ASN A 88 6.04 -13.55 4.19
N ASP A 89 5.35 -12.96 3.22
CA ASP A 89 5.88 -12.73 1.88
C ASP A 89 5.85 -11.23 1.55
N THR A 90 6.95 -10.74 1.00
CA THR A 90 7.09 -9.35 0.56
C THR A 90 7.53 -9.32 -0.89
N VAL A 91 6.81 -8.57 -1.72
CA VAL A 91 7.13 -8.35 -3.13
C VAL A 91 7.35 -6.86 -3.37
N ILE A 92 8.47 -6.50 -3.98
CA ILE A 92 8.73 -5.13 -4.44
C ILE A 92 8.64 -5.12 -5.96
N VAL A 93 7.77 -4.25 -6.47
CA VAL A 93 7.67 -3.95 -7.90
C VAL A 93 8.19 -2.55 -8.16
N ARG A 94 8.91 -2.37 -9.26
CA ARG A 94 9.38 -1.06 -9.71
C ARG A 94 8.94 -0.79 -11.14
N ARG A 95 8.84 0.49 -11.48
CA ARG A 95 8.67 0.94 -12.87
C ARG A 95 9.75 0.31 -13.75
N PHE A 96 9.34 -0.21 -14.91
CA PHE A 96 10.24 -0.61 -15.98
C PHE A 96 10.62 0.65 -16.77
N ASP A 97 11.91 0.86 -16.97
CA ASP A 97 12.47 2.03 -17.67
C ASP A 97 12.78 1.68 -19.12
#